data_AF-A0A934EDG3-F1
#
_entry.id   AF-A0A934EDG3-F1
#
_cell.length_a   1.000
_cell.length_b   1.000
_cell.length_c   1.000
_cell.angle_alpha   90.00
_cell.angle_beta   90.00
_cell.angle_gamma   90.00
#
_symmetry.space_group_name_H-M   'P 1'
#
loop_
_entity.id
_entity.type
_entity.pdbx_description
1 polymer ?
#
loop_
_entity_poly.entity_id
_entity_poly.type
_entity_poly.pdbx_seq_one_letter_code
_entity_poly.pdbx_strand_id
1 'polypeptide(L)' 'MKPINVGLLGIGTVGGGTFTVLQRNAEEITRRAGRPIGIRVVADRDLA' A
#
# COMPACT_ATOMS: atom_id res chain seq x y z
N MET A 1 7.78 8.45 -13.69
CA MET A 1 6.77 9.17 -12.88
C MET A 1 7.15 9.07 -11.42
N LYS A 2 7.08 10.15 -10.64
CA LYS A 2 7.34 10.10 -9.18
C LYS A 2 6.24 9.26 -8.50
N PRO A 3 6.58 8.24 -7.68
CA PRO A 3 5.58 7.43 -6.97
C PRO A 3 4.75 8.26 -5.97
N ILE A 4 3.53 7.79 -5.70
CA ILE A 4 2.78 8.20 -4.50
C ILE A 4 3.26 7.34 -3.34
N ASN A 5 3.82 7.99 -2.33
CA ASN A 5 4.16 7.34 -1.07
C ASN A 5 2.97 7.45 -0.12
N VAL A 6 2.49 6.31 0.37
CA VAL A 6 1.34 6.21 1.27
C VAL A 6 1.80 5.70 2.63
N GLY A 7 1.25 6.26 3.70
CA GLY A 7 1.35 5.73 5.06
C GLY A 7 0.07 4.98 5.41
N LEU A 8 0.18 3.84 6.09
CA LEU A 8 -0.97 3.09 6.60
C LEU A 8 -1.05 3.24 8.11
N LEU A 9 -2.24 3.53 8.64
CA LEU A 9 -2.53 3.56 10.06
C LEU A 9 -3.36 2.31 10.41
N GLY A 10 -2.71 1.29 10.95
CA GLY A 10 -3.26 -0.03 11.23
C GLY A 10 -2.99 -1.06 10.12
N ILE A 11 -2.58 -2.27 10.50
CA ILE A 11 -2.27 -3.40 9.59
C ILE A 11 -2.98 -4.69 10.00
N GLY A 12 -4.17 -4.58 10.61
CA GLY A 12 -5.07 -5.72 10.81
C GLY A 12 -5.56 -6.33 9.49
N THR A 13 -6.59 -7.18 9.53
CA THR A 13 -7.11 -7.93 8.37
C THR A 13 -7.29 -7.09 7.10
N VAL A 14 -7.87 -5.89 7.23
CA VAL A 14 -8.10 -4.99 6.08
C VAL A 14 -6.81 -4.32 5.60
N GLY A 15 -5.95 -3.89 6.53
CA GLY A 15 -4.68 -3.24 6.19
C GLY A 15 -3.74 -4.20 5.47
N GLY A 16 -3.59 -5.43 5.99
CA GLY A 16 -2.81 -6.49 5.36
C GLY A 16 -3.38 -6.93 4.00
N GLY A 17 -4.72 -7.03 3.89
CA GLY A 17 -5.39 -7.29 2.62
C GLY A 17 -5.13 -6.17 1.59
N THR A 18 -5.18 -4.91 2.03
CA THR A 18 -4.90 -3.74 1.18
C THR A 18 -3.46 -3.77 0.67
N PHE A 19 -2.49 -4.03 1.55
CA PHE A 19 -1.08 -4.19 1.16
C PHE A 19 -0.91 -5.30 0.12
N THR A 20 -1.51 -6.47 0.37
CA THR A 20 -1.43 -7.63 -0.52
C THR A 20 -2.01 -7.34 -1.91
N VAL A 21 -3.17 -6.68 -1.97
CA VAL A 21 -3.81 -6.31 -3.24
C VAL A 21 -2.99 -5.26 -3.99
N LEU A 22 -2.45 -4.25 -3.29
CA LEU A 22 -1.58 -3.25 -3.90
C LEU A 22 -0.32 -3.88 -4.50
N GLN A 23 0.31 -4.80 -3.77
CA GLN A 23 1.51 -5.50 -4.23
C GLN A 23 1.21 -6.42 -5.41
N ARG A 24 0.19 -7.27 -5.31
CA ARG A 24 -0.17 -8.25 -6.35
C ARG A 24 -0.60 -7.59 -7.67
N ASN A 25 -1.23 -6.42 -7.61
CA ASN A 25 -1.80 -5.74 -8.78
C ASN A 25 -1.04 -4.44 -9.12
N ALA A 26 0.23 -4.32 -8.72
CA ALA A 26 1.00 -3.07 -8.82
C ALA A 26 1.02 -2.49 -10.25
N GLU A 27 1.13 -3.36 -11.27
CA GLU A 27 1.13 -2.95 -12.68
C GLU A 27 -0.22 -2.35 -13.10
N GLU A 28 -1.32 -3.07 -12.83
CA GLU A 28 -2.67 -2.62 -13.19
C GLU A 28 -3.06 -1.34 -12.45
N ILE A 29 -2.70 -1.23 -11.18
CA ILE A 29 -2.95 -0.04 -10.38
C ILE A 29 -2.11 1.13 -10.88
N THR A 30 -0.84 0.90 -11.25
CA THR A 30 0.00 1.93 -11.87
C THR A 30 -0.57 2.40 -13.20
N ARG A 31 -1.08 1.48 -14.03
CA ARG A 31 -1.74 1.81 -15.30
C ARG A 31 -2.95 2.71 -15.10
N ARG A 32 -3.78 2.44 -14.09
CA ARG A 32 -4.98 3.24 -13.77
C ARG A 32 -4.67 4.57 -13.08
N ALA A 33 -3.75 4.56 -12.11
CA ALA A 33 -3.37 5.75 -11.34
C ALA A 33 -2.39 6.66 -12.10
N GLY A 34 -1.84 6.18 -13.21
CA GLY A 34 -0.78 6.84 -14.00
C GLY A 34 0.60 6.81 -13.35
N ARG A 35 0.73 6.38 -12.10
CA ARG A 35 2.01 6.34 -11.36
C ARG A 35 2.00 5.24 -10.30
N PRO A 36 3.18 4.73 -9.88
CA PRO A 36 3.25 3.72 -8.83
C PRO A 36 2.71 4.25 -7.50
N ILE A 37 2.03 3.37 -6.77
CA ILE A 37 1.57 3.62 -5.39
C ILE A 37 2.31 2.66 -4.48
N GLY A 38 3.05 3.18 -3.52
CA GLY A 38 3.84 2.38 -2.58
C GLY A 38 3.52 2.74 -1.13
N ILE A 39 3.25 1.73 -0.31
CA ILE A 39 3.18 1.88 1.14
C ILE A 39 4.62 2.02 1.65
N ARG A 40 4.91 3.11 2.36
CA ARG A 40 6.26 3.44 2.88
C ARG A 40 6.39 3.24 4.38
N VAL A 41 5.32 3.48 5.11
CA VAL A 41 5.27 3.37 6.56
C VAL A 41 3.93 2.76 6.94
N VAL A 42 3.98 1.91 7.96
CA VAL A 42 2.81 1.38 8.63
C VAL A 42 2.96 1.73 10.10
N ALA A 43 1.97 2.41 10.66
CA ALA A 43 1.87 2.64 12.09
C ALA A 43 0.79 1.72 12.64
N ASP A 44 1.17 0.75 13.47
CA ASP A 44 0.24 -0.11 14.20
C ASP A 44 0.48 0.06 15.71
N ARG A 45 -0.53 -0.32 16.50
CA ARG A 45 -0.43 -0.28 17.97
C ARG A 45 0.42 -1.45 18.48
N ASP A 46 0.43 -2.56 17.75
CA ASP A 46 1.23 -3.74 18.05
C ASP A 46 2.26 -3.97 16.95
N LEU A 47 3.52 -4.20 17.34
CA LEU A 47 4.63 -4.50 16.41
C LEU A 47 5.08 -5.96 16.52
N ALA A 48 4.41 -6.76 17.36
CA ALA A 48 4.75 -8.15 17.64
C ALA A 48 4.43 -9.09 16.46
#